data_AF-A0A2G7GWN4-F1
#
_entry.id   AF-A0A2G7GWN4-F1
#
_cell.length_a   1.000
_cell.length_b   1.000
_cell.length_c   1.000
_cell.angle_alpha   90.00
_cell.angle_beta   90.00
_cell.angle_gamma   90.00
#
_symmetry.space_group_name_H-M   'P 1'
#
loop_
_entity.id
_entity.type
_entity.pdbx_description
1 polymer ?
#
loop_
_entity_poly.entity_id
_entity_poly.type
_entity_poly.pdbx_seq_one_letter_code
_entity_poly.pdbx_strand_id
1 'polypeptide(L)'
;MRLVLRIRPASFAKASTQQGRVKAVTTAGMTGRNVSAYRNLHNGLWSLKDRSTQTVAGHTGHVVVHAARFAVGEKARQRVIQEKQKNVHAFVRGTVEHVEPHEPPPHAVAVSYNPYKAGHFYRKDTGEAVHSADTVHMTPKGVFAVNPRGA
;
A
#
# COMPACT_ATOMS: atom_id res chain seq x y z
N MET A 1 25.20 -36.97 9.63
CA MET A 1 25.32 -36.17 10.87
C MET A 1 26.42 -35.14 10.70
N ARG A 2 26.15 -33.90 11.13
CA ARG A 2 27.06 -32.76 11.42
C ARG A 2 27.86 -32.08 10.29
N LEU A 3 27.23 -30.99 9.84
CA LEU A 3 27.74 -29.64 9.56
C LEU A 3 29.00 -29.22 10.35
N VAL A 4 29.98 -28.59 9.69
CA VAL A 4 30.85 -27.56 10.27
C VAL A 4 31.06 -26.44 9.24
N LEU A 5 30.65 -25.22 9.62
CA LEU A 5 30.79 -23.96 8.89
C LEU A 5 32.27 -23.55 8.73
N ARG A 6 32.64 -23.04 7.56
CA ARG A 6 33.77 -22.12 7.37
C ARG A 6 33.26 -20.76 6.88
N ILE A 7 33.71 -19.71 7.55
CA ILE A 7 33.40 -18.31 7.28
C ILE A 7 34.40 -17.73 6.26
N ARG A 8 33.90 -16.81 5.41
CA ARG A 8 34.52 -15.60 4.77
C ARG A 8 34.28 -15.58 3.24
N PRO A 9 34.29 -14.40 2.57
CA PRO A 9 33.91 -13.04 2.98
C PRO A 9 32.81 -12.45 2.07
N ALA A 10 32.11 -11.41 2.53
CA ALA A 10 31.17 -10.66 1.70
C ALA A 10 31.91 -9.64 0.83
N SER A 11 31.93 -9.86 -0.49
CA SER A 11 32.05 -8.77 -1.46
C SER A 11 31.56 -9.19 -2.85
N PHE A 12 31.03 -8.19 -3.57
CA PHE A 12 30.56 -8.16 -4.96
C PHE A 12 29.14 -8.67 -5.30
N ALA A 13 28.25 -7.66 -5.46
CA ALA A 13 27.41 -7.37 -6.61
C ALA A 13 26.73 -8.53 -7.39
N LYS A 14 25.42 -8.36 -7.63
CA LYS A 14 24.87 -8.33 -8.99
C LYS A 14 23.47 -7.72 -9.01
N ALA A 15 23.33 -6.65 -9.79
CA ALA A 15 22.06 -6.26 -10.38
C ALA A 15 21.52 -7.47 -11.17
N SER A 16 20.33 -7.93 -10.79
CA SER A 16 19.61 -8.98 -11.51
C SER A 16 18.48 -8.34 -12.30
N THR A 17 18.75 -8.15 -13.58
CA THR A 17 17.75 -8.02 -14.63
C THR A 17 16.86 -9.27 -14.62
N GLN A 18 15.54 -9.09 -14.56
CA GLN A 18 14.60 -10.03 -15.16
C GLN A 18 13.67 -9.30 -16.12
N GLN A 19 13.76 -9.71 -17.39
CA GLN A 19 12.93 -9.32 -18.50
C GLN A 19 11.52 -9.88 -18.35
N GLY A 20 10.57 -8.97 -18.34
CA GLY A 20 9.16 -9.16 -18.58
C GLY A 20 8.64 -7.76 -18.88
N ARG A 21 7.71 -7.60 -19.82
CA ARG A 21 7.22 -6.30 -20.31
C ARG A 21 6.41 -5.57 -19.22
N VAL A 22 7.06 -5.13 -18.14
CA VAL A 22 6.53 -4.14 -17.23
C VAL A 22 6.82 -2.83 -17.93
N LYS A 23 5.79 -2.13 -18.41
CA LYS A 23 5.97 -0.69 -18.64
C LYS A 23 6.47 -0.17 -17.30
N ALA A 24 7.74 0.22 -17.23
CA ALA A 24 8.23 1.07 -16.16
C ALA A 24 7.42 2.35 -16.31
N VAL A 25 6.23 2.38 -15.72
CA VAL A 25 5.48 3.61 -15.68
C VAL A 25 6.22 4.41 -14.64
N THR A 26 6.99 5.35 -15.17
CA THR A 26 7.78 6.30 -14.45
C THR A 26 6.90 6.91 -13.36
N THR A 27 7.33 6.82 -12.11
CA THR A 27 6.70 7.53 -11.00
C THR A 27 6.67 9.04 -11.25
N ALA A 28 7.53 9.53 -12.17
CA ALA A 28 7.46 10.86 -12.77
C ALA A 28 6.09 11.08 -13.45
N GLY A 29 5.29 11.95 -12.85
CA GLY A 29 3.96 12.34 -13.35
C GLY A 29 2.78 11.73 -12.59
N MET A 30 3.02 11.00 -11.49
CA MET A 30 1.93 10.57 -10.60
C MET A 30 1.43 11.67 -9.68
N THR A 31 2.30 12.59 -9.27
CA THR A 31 1.93 13.75 -8.43
C THR A 31 0.78 14.53 -9.05
N GLY A 32 -0.23 14.85 -8.23
CA GLY A 32 -1.46 15.53 -8.63
C GLY A 32 -2.56 14.62 -9.20
N ARG A 33 -2.28 13.33 -9.46
CA ARG A 33 -3.31 12.41 -9.98
C ARG A 33 -4.18 11.85 -8.87
N ASN A 34 -5.47 11.69 -9.17
CA ASN A 34 -6.42 11.03 -8.28
C ASN A 34 -6.37 9.50 -8.49
N VAL A 35 -5.96 8.77 -7.46
CA VAL A 35 -5.68 7.33 -7.53
C VAL A 35 -6.50 6.52 -6.54
N SER A 36 -6.57 5.22 -6.78
CA SER A 36 -6.90 4.19 -5.79
C SER A 36 -5.64 3.37 -5.55
N ALA A 37 -4.98 3.62 -4.43
CA ALA A 37 -3.79 2.89 -3.99
C ALA A 37 -4.19 1.63 -3.21
N TYR A 38 -3.52 0.52 -3.45
CA TYR A 38 -3.73 -0.74 -2.72
C TYR A 38 -2.45 -1.56 -2.63
N ARG A 39 -2.36 -2.45 -1.64
CA ARG A 39 -1.22 -3.36 -1.50
C ARG A 39 -1.37 -4.49 -2.50
N ASN A 40 -0.38 -4.68 -3.37
CA ASN A 40 -0.26 -5.89 -4.15
C ASN A 40 0.49 -6.94 -3.32
N LEU A 41 -0.18 -8.06 -3.04
CA LEU A 41 0.37 -9.12 -2.20
C LEU A 41 1.36 -10.03 -2.95
N HIS A 42 1.37 -10.01 -4.28
CA HIS A 42 2.29 -10.83 -5.08
C HIS A 42 3.70 -10.23 -5.14
N ASN A 43 3.81 -8.91 -5.27
CA ASN A 43 5.11 -8.22 -5.34
C ASN A 43 5.43 -7.40 -4.08
N GLY A 44 4.51 -7.31 -3.12
CA GLY A 44 4.70 -6.56 -1.89
C GLY A 44 4.75 -5.04 -2.05
N LEU A 45 4.47 -4.50 -3.24
CA LEU A 45 4.47 -3.06 -3.52
C LEU A 45 3.06 -2.45 -3.46
N TRP A 46 2.99 -1.12 -3.45
CA TRP A 46 1.74 -0.37 -3.60
C TRP A 46 1.44 -0.17 -5.08
N SER A 47 0.30 -0.66 -5.53
CA SER A 47 -0.21 -0.39 -6.87
C SER A 47 -1.05 0.88 -6.86
N LEU A 48 -0.74 1.81 -7.76
CA LEU A 48 -1.49 3.04 -7.96
C LEU A 48 -2.40 2.86 -9.16
N LYS A 49 -3.72 2.77 -8.94
CA LYS A 49 -4.70 2.73 -10.02
C LYS A 49 -5.25 4.12 -10.27
N ASP A 50 -5.04 4.67 -11.46
CA ASP A 50 -5.59 5.96 -11.84
C ASP A 50 -7.13 5.85 -11.91
N ARG A 51 -7.82 6.78 -11.25
CA ARG A 51 -9.29 6.75 -11.19
C ARG A 51 -9.95 7.27 -12.46
N SER A 52 -9.25 8.08 -13.26
CA SER A 52 -9.76 8.59 -14.53
C SER A 52 -9.73 7.52 -15.61
N THR A 53 -8.60 6.83 -15.77
CA THR A 53 -8.41 5.80 -16.80
C THR A 53 -8.81 4.40 -16.33
N GLN A 54 -8.98 4.20 -15.02
CA GLN A 54 -9.17 2.88 -14.40
C GLN A 54 -8.02 1.89 -14.68
N THR A 55 -6.84 2.38 -15.07
CA THR A 55 -5.65 1.55 -15.32
C THR A 55 -4.66 1.63 -14.18
N VAL A 56 -3.89 0.56 -13.97
CA VAL A 56 -2.76 0.60 -13.02
C VAL A 56 -1.68 1.46 -13.64
N ALA A 57 -1.45 2.59 -13.00
CA ALA A 57 -0.51 3.61 -13.40
C ALA A 57 0.90 3.27 -12.93
N GLY A 58 1.09 2.40 -11.95
CA GLY A 58 2.44 1.96 -11.56
C GLY A 58 2.48 1.23 -10.22
N HIS A 59 3.69 0.80 -9.86
CA HIS A 59 3.97 0.17 -8.57
C HIS A 59 5.09 0.94 -7.86
N THR A 60 4.93 1.21 -6.58
CA THR A 60 5.92 1.93 -5.77
C THR A 60 6.03 1.33 -4.36
N GLY A 61 7.21 1.45 -3.75
CA GLY A 61 7.40 1.12 -2.34
C GLY A 61 6.83 2.17 -1.39
N HIS A 62 6.74 3.42 -1.85
CA HIS A 62 6.32 4.59 -1.07
C HIS A 62 5.32 5.43 -1.86
N VAL A 63 4.25 5.87 -1.21
CA VAL A 63 3.35 6.88 -1.74
C VAL A 63 2.70 7.67 -0.62
N VAL A 64 2.51 8.95 -0.84
CA VAL A 64 1.70 9.82 -0.01
C VAL A 64 0.47 10.25 -0.78
N VAL A 65 -0.68 10.07 -0.14
CA VAL A 65 -1.99 10.42 -0.70
C VAL A 65 -2.64 11.48 0.17
N HIS A 66 -2.91 12.64 -0.43
CA HIS A 66 -3.63 13.75 0.18
C HIS A 66 -5.15 13.62 -0.04
N ALA A 67 -5.92 14.21 0.88
CA ALA A 67 -7.39 14.13 0.95
C ALA A 67 -7.88 12.67 0.85
N ALA A 68 -7.27 11.83 1.68
CA ALA A 68 -7.40 10.39 1.58
C ALA A 68 -8.77 9.90 2.08
N ARG A 69 -9.38 8.98 1.33
CA ARG A 69 -10.57 8.23 1.70
C ARG A 69 -10.29 6.74 1.68
N PHE A 70 -10.59 6.08 2.78
CA PHE A 70 -10.51 4.64 2.90
C PHE A 70 -11.77 4.00 2.32
N ALA A 71 -11.60 3.14 1.33
CA ALA A 71 -12.70 2.50 0.61
C ALA A 71 -12.55 0.99 0.62
N VAL A 72 -13.60 0.30 1.07
CA VAL A 72 -13.70 -1.16 1.06
C VAL A 72 -14.85 -1.56 0.15
N GLY A 73 -14.58 -2.44 -0.82
CA GLY A 73 -15.61 -3.00 -1.68
C GLY A 73 -16.28 -4.18 -0.99
N GLU A 74 -17.46 -3.98 -0.41
CA GLU A 74 -18.13 -5.01 0.41
C GLU A 74 -18.40 -6.31 -0.36
N LYS A 75 -18.85 -6.22 -1.62
CA LYS A 75 -19.03 -7.40 -2.48
C LYS A 75 -17.73 -8.19 -2.67
N ALA A 76 -16.61 -7.49 -2.85
CA ALA A 76 -15.30 -8.13 -3.00
C ALA A 76 -14.82 -8.71 -1.67
N ARG A 77 -15.05 -8.01 -0.54
CA ARG A 77 -14.78 -8.51 0.81
C ARG A 77 -15.55 -9.81 1.09
N GLN A 78 -16.83 -9.86 0.76
CA GLN A 78 -17.66 -11.07 0.96
C GLN A 78 -17.13 -12.25 0.15
N ARG A 79 -16.66 -12.03 -1.09
CA ARG A 79 -15.96 -13.07 -1.87
C ARG A 79 -14.69 -13.55 -1.18
N VAL A 80 -13.87 -12.64 -0.64
CA VAL A 80 -12.67 -13.02 0.14
C VAL A 80 -13.04 -13.90 1.33
N ILE A 81 -14.13 -13.58 2.04
CA ILE A 81 -14.59 -14.35 3.20
C ILE A 81 -15.09 -15.74 2.79
N GLN A 82 -15.89 -15.82 1.73
CA GLN A 82 -16.48 -17.06 1.22
C GLN A 82 -15.44 -17.99 0.61
N GLU A 83 -14.64 -17.47 -0.33
CA GLU A 83 -13.69 -18.25 -1.12
C GLU A 83 -12.35 -18.44 -0.38
N LYS A 84 -12.10 -17.67 0.67
CA LYS A 84 -10.80 -17.57 1.38
C LYS A 84 -9.64 -17.18 0.45
N GLN A 85 -9.94 -16.58 -0.70
CA GLN A 85 -8.97 -16.11 -1.68
C GLN A 85 -8.74 -14.60 -1.53
N LYS A 86 -7.47 -14.18 -1.53
CA LYS A 86 -7.09 -12.79 -1.29
C LYS A 86 -7.26 -11.94 -2.55
N ASN A 87 -8.50 -11.53 -2.81
CA ASN A 87 -8.83 -10.55 -3.83
C ASN A 87 -8.62 -9.11 -3.32
N VAL A 88 -8.27 -8.17 -4.21
CA VAL A 88 -8.13 -6.75 -3.85
C VAL A 88 -9.50 -6.15 -3.59
N HIS A 89 -9.71 -5.62 -2.39
CA HIS A 89 -10.99 -5.06 -1.97
C HIS A 89 -10.87 -3.86 -1.03
N ALA A 90 -9.65 -3.46 -0.69
CA ALA A 90 -9.35 -2.35 0.21
C ALA A 90 -8.45 -1.34 -0.51
N PHE A 91 -8.84 -0.07 -0.51
CA PHE A 91 -8.20 1.00 -1.26
C PHE A 91 -8.06 2.26 -0.41
N VAL A 92 -6.94 2.96 -0.59
CA VAL A 92 -6.76 4.36 -0.17
C VAL A 92 -6.94 5.22 -1.42
N ARG A 93 -7.96 6.07 -1.41
CA ARG A 93 -8.30 6.94 -2.55
C ARG A 93 -7.94 8.37 -2.24
N GLY A 94 -7.41 9.10 -3.21
CA GLY A 94 -7.08 10.51 -3.03
C GLY A 94 -6.09 10.97 -4.07
N THR A 95 -5.48 12.13 -3.84
CA THR A 95 -4.52 12.74 -4.76
C THR A 95 -3.10 12.35 -4.37
N VAL A 96 -2.32 11.82 -5.29
CA VAL A 96 -0.90 11.53 -5.04
C VAL A 96 -0.16 12.83 -4.82
N GLU A 97 0.53 12.94 -3.70
CA GLU A 97 1.37 14.08 -3.38
C GLU A 97 2.82 13.79 -3.78
N HIS A 98 3.37 12.69 -3.29
CA HIS A 98 4.72 12.24 -3.65
C HIS A 98 4.85 10.71 -3.57
N VAL A 99 5.88 10.19 -4.22
CA VAL A 99 6.11 8.75 -4.43
C VAL A 99 7.53 8.30 -4.10
N GLU A 100 8.35 9.25 -3.65
CA GLU A 100 9.72 9.00 -3.22
C GLU A 100 9.73 8.38 -1.80
N PRO A 101 10.84 7.73 -1.43
CA PRO A 101 11.05 7.27 -0.06
C PRO A 101 10.86 8.40 0.94
N HIS A 102 10.02 8.16 1.93
CA HIS A 102 9.72 9.08 3.01
C HIS A 102 9.46 8.28 4.29
N GLU A 103 9.68 8.93 5.43
CA GLU A 103 9.20 8.43 6.71
C GLU A 103 7.91 9.17 7.07
N PRO A 104 6.93 8.49 7.69
CA PRO A 104 5.73 9.13 8.18
C PRO A 104 6.08 10.14 9.28
N PRO A 105 5.33 11.25 9.42
CA PRO A 105 5.57 12.21 10.48
C PRO A 105 5.29 11.57 11.86
N PRO A 106 5.94 12.03 12.94
CA PRO A 106 5.83 11.39 14.26
C PRO A 106 4.42 11.32 14.83
N HIS A 107 3.53 12.23 14.42
CA HIS A 107 2.13 12.29 14.85
C HIS A 107 1.19 11.46 13.95
N ALA A 108 1.70 10.74 12.95
CA ALA A 108 0.88 9.88 12.11
C ALA A 108 0.44 8.63 12.86
N VAL A 109 -0.83 8.28 12.73
CA VAL A 109 -1.45 7.12 13.38
C VAL A 109 -1.36 5.92 12.45
N ALA A 110 -0.89 4.78 12.94
CA ALA A 110 -0.89 3.55 12.17
C ALA A 110 -2.32 3.06 11.92
N VAL A 111 -2.68 2.84 10.65
CA VAL A 111 -4.00 2.36 10.21
C VAL A 111 -3.87 0.95 9.64
N SER A 112 -4.86 0.11 9.92
CA SER A 112 -4.89 -1.26 9.40
C SER A 112 -6.29 -1.64 8.92
N TYR A 113 -6.34 -2.78 8.24
CA TYR A 113 -7.57 -3.36 7.73
C TYR A 113 -7.45 -4.88 7.73
N ASN A 114 -8.50 -5.56 8.20
CA ASN A 114 -8.61 -7.01 8.18
C ASN A 114 -10.05 -7.40 7.79
N PRO A 115 -10.27 -8.07 6.64
CA PRO A 115 -11.61 -8.41 6.16
C PRO A 115 -12.41 -9.29 7.13
N TYR A 116 -11.71 -10.12 7.93
CA TYR A 116 -12.33 -11.03 8.89
C TYR A 116 -12.70 -10.34 10.21
N LYS A 117 -12.18 -9.12 10.46
CA LYS A 117 -12.46 -8.35 11.67
C LYS A 117 -13.53 -7.29 11.44
N ALA A 118 -13.41 -6.50 10.38
CA ALA A 118 -14.32 -5.39 10.10
C ALA A 118 -14.41 -5.08 8.60
N GLY A 119 -15.53 -4.47 8.20
CA GLY A 119 -15.72 -3.92 6.85
C GLY A 119 -15.11 -2.52 6.64
N HIS A 120 -14.34 -2.02 7.61
CA HIS A 120 -13.73 -0.69 7.60
C HIS A 120 -12.26 -0.75 8.02
N PHE A 121 -11.50 0.27 7.62
CA PHE A 121 -10.17 0.50 8.16
C PHE A 121 -10.28 0.99 9.59
N TYR A 122 -9.29 0.67 10.43
CA TYR A 122 -9.28 1.05 11.83
C TYR A 122 -7.91 1.52 12.28
N ARG A 123 -7.88 2.40 13.28
CA ARG A 123 -6.64 2.82 13.92
C ARG A 123 -6.07 1.67 14.74
N LYS A 124 -4.75 1.46 14.70
CA LYS A 124 -4.11 0.38 15.46
C LYS A 124 -3.99 0.66 16.96
N ASP A 125 -4.00 1.93 17.35
CA ASP A 125 -3.89 2.38 18.74
C ASP A 125 -5.23 2.31 19.49
N THR A 126 -6.33 2.76 18.88
CA THR A 126 -7.65 2.81 19.52
C THR A 126 -8.62 1.75 19.01
N GLY A 127 -8.42 1.21 17.81
CA GLY A 127 -9.37 0.32 17.15
C GLY A 127 -10.55 1.05 16.49
N GLU A 128 -10.62 2.38 16.59
CA GLU A 128 -11.70 3.18 16.01
C GLU A 128 -11.68 3.12 14.48
N ALA A 129 -12.88 3.18 13.89
CA ALA A 129 -13.04 3.18 12.44
C ALA A 129 -12.44 4.46 11.81
N VAL A 130 -11.80 4.28 10.65
CA VAL A 130 -11.20 5.37 9.86
C VAL A 130 -11.81 5.34 8.46
N HIS A 131 -12.39 6.47 8.08
CA HIS A 131 -13.04 6.65 6.77
C HIS A 131 -12.29 7.66 5.90
N SER A 132 -11.65 8.66 6.52
CA SER A 132 -10.82 9.64 5.83
C SER A 132 -9.60 10.07 6.65
N ALA A 133 -8.66 10.74 6.00
CA ALA A 133 -7.50 11.38 6.63
C ALA A 133 -7.04 12.54 5.75
N ASP A 134 -6.32 13.51 6.32
CA ASP A 134 -5.74 14.60 5.53
C ASP A 134 -4.66 14.06 4.59
N THR A 135 -3.75 13.28 5.16
CA THR A 135 -2.64 12.69 4.42
C THR A 135 -2.42 11.25 4.88
N VAL A 136 -2.18 10.34 3.93
CA VAL A 136 -1.85 8.94 4.21
C VAL A 136 -0.49 8.60 3.62
N HIS A 137 0.43 8.24 4.50
CA HIS A 137 1.76 7.75 4.21
C HIS A 137 1.73 6.22 4.09
N MET A 138 1.94 5.73 2.87
CA MET A 138 2.00 4.31 2.58
C MET A 138 3.46 3.95 2.33
N THR A 139 4.02 3.14 3.22
CA THR A 139 5.43 2.72 3.20
C THR A 139 5.52 1.19 3.18
N PRO A 140 6.71 0.60 3.01
CA PRO A 140 6.87 -0.85 3.12
C PRO A 140 6.47 -1.37 4.53
N LYS A 141 6.69 -0.56 5.57
CA LYS A 141 6.41 -0.87 6.99
C LYS A 141 4.92 -0.87 7.31
N GLY A 142 4.11 -0.09 6.60
CA GLY A 142 2.67 0.01 6.89
C GLY A 142 2.00 1.24 6.28
N VAL A 143 0.78 1.47 6.75
CA VAL A 143 -0.04 2.63 6.39
C VAL A 143 -0.18 3.52 7.61
N PHE A 144 0.15 4.80 7.48
CA PHE A 144 0.10 5.78 8.54
C PHE A 144 -0.73 6.97 8.07
N ALA A 145 -1.68 7.43 8.89
CA ALA A 145 -2.60 8.50 8.56
C ALA A 145 -2.37 9.71 9.47
N VAL A 146 -2.32 10.90 8.87
CA VAL A 146 -2.33 12.19 9.55
C VAL A 146 -3.77 12.66 9.67
N ASN A 147 -4.19 13.01 10.89
CA ASN A 147 -5.56 13.40 11.23
C ASN A 147 -6.63 12.42 10.72
N PRO A 148 -6.56 11.12 11.08
CA PRO A 148 -7.60 10.16 10.69
C PRO A 148 -8.94 10.53 11.31
N ARG A 149 -10.00 10.43 10.52
CA ARG A 149 -11.37 10.73 10.91
C ARG A 149 -12.28 9.53 10.70
N GLY A 150 -13.18 9.33 11.67
CA GLY A 150 -14.32 8.42 11.57
C GLY A 150 -15.38 8.91 10.59
N ALA A 151 -16.45 8.11 10.48
CA ALA A 151 -17.68 8.51 9.78
C ALA A 151 -18.52 9.45 10.64
#